data_AF-F7K025-F1
#
_entry.id   AF-F7K025-F1
#
_cell.length_a   1.000
_cell.length_b   1.000
_cell.length_c   1.000
_cell.angle_alpha   90.00
_cell.angle_beta   90.00
_cell.angle_gamma   90.00
#
_symmetry.space_group_name_H-M   'P 1'
#
loop_
_entity.id
_entity.type
_entity.pdbx_description
1 polymer ?
#
loop_
_entity_poly.entity_id
_entity_poly.type
_entity_poly.pdbx_seq_one_letter_code
_entity_poly.pdbx_strand_id
1 'polypeptide(L)'
;MAQRWTDREIRYLESKYLNQAVSITAKRLNRTERAVVKKALDIGLSKVHDILSVNKLAECFNVTHKVVMKWINQYDLPCRKFKCSCCTKYMIDLENFWKWAEQHKDIINWSRYNCMTLALEPAWVRCEKILI
;
A
#
# COMPACT_ATOMS: atom_id res chain seq x y z
N MET A 1 5.90 -8.92 30.23
CA MET A 1 4.62 -8.16 30.20
C MET A 1 4.65 -7.15 29.06
N ALA A 2 3.56 -6.98 28.32
CA ALA A 2 3.49 -5.94 27.29
C ALA A 2 3.42 -4.55 27.96
N GLN A 3 4.34 -3.65 27.61
CA GLN A 3 4.34 -2.28 28.10
C GLN A 3 3.10 -1.54 27.56
N ARG A 4 2.24 -1.05 28.46
CA ARG A 4 1.04 -0.27 28.10
C ARG A 4 1.42 1.02 27.39
N TRP A 5 0.60 1.44 26.44
CA TRP A 5 0.75 2.73 25.76
C TRP A 5 0.16 3.84 26.63
N THR A 6 0.94 4.90 26.83
CA THR A 6 0.48 6.11 27.52
C THR A 6 -0.12 7.10 26.53
N ASP A 7 -1.00 7.98 27.00
CA ASP A 7 -1.63 8.99 26.14
C ASP A 7 -0.61 9.94 25.50
N ARG A 8 0.54 10.17 26.16
CA ARG A 8 1.63 10.98 25.61
C ARG A 8 2.28 10.27 24.41
N GLU A 9 2.49 8.96 24.50
CA GLU A 9 3.03 8.18 23.38
C GLU A 9 2.04 8.12 22.22
N ILE A 10 0.74 7.98 22.51
CA ILE A 10 -0.32 7.98 21.50
C ILE A 10 -0.38 9.33 20.76
N ARG A 11 -0.42 10.45 21.48
CA ARG A 11 -0.39 11.81 20.88
C ARG A 11 0.86 12.06 20.03
N TYR A 12 2.02 11.59 20.50
CA TYR A 12 3.25 11.68 19.73
C TYR A 12 3.18 10.83 18.45
N LEU A 13 2.61 9.63 18.55
CA LEU A 13 2.37 8.75 17.41
C LEU A 13 1.43 9.42 16.40
N GLU A 14 0.28 9.94 16.82
CA GLU A 14 -0.68 10.65 15.96
C GLU A 14 -0.06 11.84 15.22
N SER A 15 0.68 12.68 15.94
CA SER A 15 1.24 13.91 15.36
C SER A 15 2.45 13.69 14.45
N LYS A 16 3.23 12.63 14.68
CA LYS A 16 4.53 12.46 14.00
C LYS A 16 4.63 11.22 13.15
N TYR A 17 3.85 10.17 13.40
CA TYR A 17 3.99 8.89 12.70
C TYR A 17 3.92 9.06 11.19
N LEU A 18 2.94 9.78 10.65
CA LEU A 18 2.80 9.96 9.20
C LEU A 18 4.00 10.67 8.54
N ASN A 19 4.67 11.57 9.27
CA ASN A 19 5.66 12.48 8.71
C ASN A 19 7.12 12.15 9.08
N GLN A 20 7.37 11.04 9.80
CA GLN A 20 8.73 10.66 10.21
C GLN A 20 8.96 9.17 10.06
N ALA A 21 10.21 8.72 9.86
CA ALA A 21 10.53 7.30 9.74
C ALA A 21 10.06 6.48 10.97
N VAL A 22 9.65 5.22 10.74
CA VAL A 22 9.21 4.33 11.83
C VAL A 22 10.34 4.14 12.83
N SER A 23 11.58 4.01 12.35
CA SER A 23 12.80 3.91 13.14
C SER A 23 13.02 5.11 14.07
N ILE A 24 12.76 6.34 13.60
CA ILE A 24 12.85 7.57 14.41
C ILE A 24 11.77 7.57 15.49
N THR A 25 10.54 7.21 15.12
CA THR A 25 9.41 7.10 16.05
C THR A 25 9.69 6.07 17.14
N ALA A 26 10.20 4.90 16.75
CA ALA A 26 10.56 3.79 17.63
C ALA A 26 11.64 4.18 18.63
N LYS A 27 12.73 4.81 18.16
CA LYS A 27 13.78 5.36 19.02
C LYS A 27 13.24 6.37 20.02
N ARG A 28 12.39 7.30 19.58
CA ARG A 28 11.83 8.35 20.44
C ARG A 28 10.85 7.82 21.49
N LEU A 29 10.10 6.78 21.16
CA LEU A 29 9.17 6.12 22.07
C LEU A 29 9.83 5.02 22.91
N ASN A 30 11.12 4.75 22.70
CA ASN A 30 11.85 3.62 23.28
C ASN A 30 11.11 2.27 23.10
N ARG A 31 10.60 2.04 21.89
CA ARG A 31 9.84 0.83 21.51
C ARG A 31 10.42 0.21 20.25
N THR A 32 10.06 -1.04 19.96
CA THR A 32 10.41 -1.68 18.70
C THR A 32 9.58 -1.11 17.54
N GLU A 33 10.15 -1.05 16.34
CA GLU A 33 9.44 -0.60 15.14
C GLU A 33 8.14 -1.38 14.92
N ARG A 34 8.16 -2.71 15.16
CA ARG A 34 6.98 -3.57 15.07
C ARG A 34 5.88 -3.15 16.04
N ALA A 35 6.21 -2.78 17.27
CA ALA A 35 5.23 -2.34 18.26
C ALA A 35 4.61 -0.99 17.84
N VAL A 36 5.42 -0.09 17.29
CA VAL A 36 4.98 1.21 16.76
C VAL A 36 4.03 1.03 15.58
N VAL A 37 4.38 0.20 14.59
CA VAL A 37 3.52 -0.09 13.43
C VAL A 37 2.21 -0.72 13.87
N LYS A 38 2.26 -1.73 14.75
CA LYS A 38 1.05 -2.39 15.26
C LYS A 38 0.11 -1.38 15.95
N LYS A 39 0.65 -0.55 16.85
CA LYS A 39 -0.18 0.43 17.54
C LYS A 39 -0.74 1.48 16.59
N ALA A 40 0.05 1.95 15.64
CA ALA A 40 -0.39 2.91 14.64
C ALA A 40 -1.59 2.35 13.85
N LEU A 41 -1.50 1.09 13.40
CA LEU A 41 -2.61 0.38 12.78
C LEU A 41 -3.83 0.26 13.71
N ASP A 42 -3.62 -0.12 14.99
CA ASP A 42 -4.71 -0.25 15.98
C ASP A 42 -5.47 1.07 16.21
N ILE A 43 -4.82 2.23 16.00
CA ILE A 43 -5.43 3.56 16.15
C ILE A 43 -5.72 4.25 14.81
N GLY A 44 -5.71 3.50 13.70
CA GLY A 44 -6.05 4.01 12.37
C GLY A 44 -5.00 4.92 11.72
N LEU A 45 -3.81 5.03 12.31
CA LEU A 45 -2.66 5.69 11.69
C LEU A 45 -1.96 4.72 10.75
N SER A 46 -2.35 4.78 9.49
CA SER A 46 -1.57 4.18 8.41
C SER A 46 -0.73 5.28 7.77
N LYS A 47 0.60 5.16 7.85
CA LYS A 47 1.42 5.69 6.76
C LYS A 47 0.95 4.89 5.58
N VAL A 48 0.17 5.46 4.68
CA VAL A 48 -0.43 4.71 3.58
C VAL A 48 0.64 3.79 3.02
N HIS A 49 0.36 2.50 3.12
CA HIS A 49 1.09 1.48 2.39
C HIS A 49 0.73 1.73 0.93
N ASP A 50 1.35 2.73 0.31
CA ASP A 50 1.39 2.84 -1.14
C ASP A 50 2.03 1.56 -1.69
N ILE A 51 2.76 0.82 -0.87
CA ILE A 51 3.27 -0.50 -1.23
C ILE A 51 2.20 -1.59 -1.04
N LEU A 52 1.63 -2.05 -2.13
CA LEU A 52 0.71 -3.19 -2.22
C LEU A 52 1.43 -4.47 -2.60
N SER A 53 0.99 -5.60 -2.04
CA SER A 53 1.36 -6.89 -2.61
C SER A 53 0.57 -7.16 -3.89
N VAL A 54 1.10 -8.03 -4.76
CA VAL A 54 0.42 -8.52 -5.97
C VAL A 54 -0.98 -9.05 -5.67
N ASN A 55 -1.15 -9.82 -4.59
CA ASN A 55 -2.45 -10.37 -4.21
C ASN A 55 -3.43 -9.28 -3.82
N LYS A 56 -2.96 -8.27 -3.07
CA LYS A 56 -3.83 -7.18 -2.63
C LYS A 56 -4.29 -6.32 -3.81
N LEU A 57 -3.39 -6.05 -4.76
CA LEU A 57 -3.75 -5.36 -5.99
C LEU A 57 -4.76 -6.20 -6.82
N ALA A 58 -4.55 -7.51 -6.91
CA ALA A 58 -5.46 -8.40 -7.62
C ALA A 58 -6.88 -8.40 -7.03
N GLU A 59 -7.02 -8.35 -5.71
CA GLU A 59 -8.31 -8.19 -5.02
C GLU A 59 -9.03 -6.90 -5.43
N CYS A 60 -8.33 -5.76 -5.48
CA CYS A 60 -8.92 -4.47 -5.84
C CYS A 60 -9.47 -4.43 -7.28
N PHE A 61 -8.86 -5.19 -8.18
CA PHE A 61 -9.28 -5.31 -9.58
C PHE A 61 -10.18 -6.53 -9.85
N ASN A 62 -10.53 -7.30 -8.81
CA ASN A 62 -11.27 -8.55 -8.94
C ASN A 62 -10.67 -9.49 -10.02
N VAL A 63 -9.35 -9.65 -9.98
CA VAL A 63 -8.57 -10.52 -10.87
C VAL A 63 -7.72 -11.49 -10.05
N THR A 64 -7.08 -12.43 -10.74
CA THR A 64 -6.11 -13.32 -10.09
C THR A 64 -4.73 -12.68 -10.05
N HIS A 65 -3.89 -13.09 -9.10
CA HIS A 65 -2.49 -12.63 -9.00
C HIS A 65 -1.70 -12.84 -10.30
N LYS A 66 -2.06 -13.84 -11.13
CA LYS A 66 -1.44 -14.09 -12.44
C LYS A 66 -1.59 -12.92 -13.41
N VAL A 67 -2.73 -12.22 -13.37
CA VAL A 67 -2.97 -11.03 -14.20
C VAL A 67 -2.04 -9.90 -13.78
N VAL A 68 -1.92 -9.66 -12.47
CA VAL A 68 -0.99 -8.65 -11.94
C VAL A 68 0.47 -9.04 -12.23
N MET A 69 0.83 -10.32 -12.17
CA MET A 69 2.16 -10.79 -12.60
C MET A 69 2.39 -10.57 -14.09
N LYS A 70 1.36 -10.65 -14.94
CA LYS A 70 1.44 -10.29 -16.36
C LYS A 70 1.74 -8.81 -16.52
N TRP A 71 1.07 -7.93 -15.76
CA TRP A 71 1.39 -6.49 -15.72
C TRP A 71 2.86 -6.24 -15.38
N ILE A 72 3.40 -6.94 -14.38
CA ILE A 72 4.80 -6.82 -13.97
C ILE A 72 5.77 -7.33 -15.05
N ASN A 73 5.50 -8.49 -15.64
CA ASN A 73 6.49 -9.18 -16.46
C ASN A 73 6.42 -8.84 -17.95
N GLN A 74 5.26 -8.43 -18.47
CA GLN A 74 5.04 -8.18 -19.90
C GLN A 74 4.78 -6.72 -20.24
N TYR A 75 4.39 -5.93 -19.24
CA TYR A 75 4.02 -4.52 -19.43
C TYR A 75 4.77 -3.62 -18.46
N ASP A 76 5.85 -4.13 -17.85
CA ASP A 76 6.80 -3.39 -17.03
C ASP A 76 6.20 -2.58 -15.87
N LEU A 77 5.12 -3.09 -15.25
CA LEU A 77 4.56 -2.49 -14.03
C LEU A 77 5.67 -2.39 -12.95
N PRO A 78 6.02 -1.18 -12.47
CA PRO A 78 7.08 -1.00 -11.50
C PRO A 78 6.80 -1.74 -10.20
N CYS A 79 7.75 -2.58 -9.78
CA CYS A 79 7.66 -3.29 -8.51
C CYS A 79 9.03 -3.54 -7.89
N ARG A 80 9.06 -3.60 -6.56
CA ARG A 80 10.22 -4.04 -5.79
C ARG A 80 10.11 -5.52 -5.48
N LYS A 81 11.15 -6.27 -5.86
CA LYS A 81 11.24 -7.72 -5.62
C LYS A 81 12.02 -7.99 -4.34
N PHE A 82 11.50 -8.86 -3.49
CA PHE A 82 12.14 -9.30 -2.26
C PHE A 82 12.22 -10.81 -2.23
N LYS A 83 13.44 -11.35 -2.14
CA LYS A 83 13.63 -12.79 -1.95
C LYS A 83 13.49 -13.13 -0.47
N CYS A 84 12.48 -13.92 -0.13
CA CYS A 84 12.33 -14.53 1.19
C CYS A 84 12.78 -15.99 1.13
N SER A 85 12.92 -16.63 2.29
CA SER A 85 13.31 -18.05 2.40
C SER A 85 12.38 -19.00 1.65
N CYS A 86 11.08 -18.68 1.56
CA CYS A 86 10.07 -19.55 0.92
C CYS A 86 9.61 -19.09 -0.47
N CYS A 87 9.76 -17.80 -0.82
CA CYS A 87 9.24 -17.26 -2.07
C CYS A 87 9.82 -15.89 -2.40
N THR A 88 9.62 -15.44 -3.64
CA THR A 88 9.83 -14.05 -4.04
C THR A 88 8.55 -13.26 -3.83
N LYS A 89 8.62 -12.18 -3.06
CA LYS A 89 7.53 -11.23 -2.87
C LYS A 89 7.71 -10.03 -3.80
N TYR A 90 6.59 -9.54 -4.32
CA TYR A 90 6.52 -8.41 -5.23
C TYR A 90 5.68 -7.33 -4.57
N MET A 91 6.28 -6.15 -4.46
CA MET A 91 5.76 -5.00 -3.72
C MET A 91 5.63 -3.83 -4.70
N ILE A 92 4.41 -3.37 -4.92
CA ILE A 92 4.03 -2.40 -5.94
C ILE A 92 3.72 -1.10 -5.22
N ASP A 93 4.47 -0.06 -5.51
CA ASP A 93 4.20 1.27 -4.98
C ASP A 93 3.02 1.92 -5.73
N LEU A 94 2.10 2.55 -5.01
CA LEU A 94 0.78 2.94 -5.51
C LEU A 94 0.85 4.20 -6.35
N GLU A 95 1.73 5.13 -5.99
CA GLU A 95 2.02 6.29 -6.84
C GLU A 95 2.60 5.84 -8.18
N ASN A 96 3.57 4.92 -8.15
CA ASN A 96 4.14 4.34 -9.37
C ASN A 96 3.13 3.51 -10.16
N PHE A 97 2.25 2.78 -9.47
CA PHE A 97 1.14 2.05 -10.10
C PHE A 97 0.21 3.01 -10.84
N TRP A 98 -0.20 4.12 -10.23
CA TRP A 98 -1.12 5.06 -10.88
C TRP A 98 -0.50 5.75 -12.10
N LYS A 99 0.78 6.14 -12.01
CA LYS A 99 1.54 6.68 -13.16
C LYS A 99 1.62 5.67 -14.30
N TRP A 100 1.90 4.41 -13.98
CA TRP A 100 1.95 3.33 -14.96
C TRP A 100 0.56 3.05 -15.56
N ALA A 101 -0.47 2.96 -14.72
CA ALA A 101 -1.84 2.63 -15.12
C ALA A 101 -2.45 3.69 -16.05
N GLU A 102 -2.11 4.96 -15.86
CA GLU A 102 -2.53 6.06 -16.74
C GLU A 102 -1.99 5.91 -18.17
N GLN A 103 -0.79 5.34 -18.32
CA GLN A 103 -0.16 5.08 -19.62
C GLN A 103 -0.62 3.76 -20.27
N HIS A 104 -1.24 2.87 -19.48
CA HIS A 104 -1.58 1.49 -19.85
C HIS A 104 -3.06 1.18 -19.62
N LYS A 105 -3.93 2.18 -19.86
CA LYS A 105 -5.38 2.07 -19.58
C LYS A 105 -6.06 0.96 -20.37
N ASP A 106 -5.59 0.68 -21.58
CA ASP A 106 -6.06 -0.36 -22.49
C ASP A 106 -5.78 -1.78 -21.98
N ILE A 107 -4.78 -1.93 -21.10
CA ILE A 107 -4.35 -3.22 -20.55
C ILE A 107 -5.19 -3.61 -19.32
N ILE A 108 -5.65 -2.60 -18.58
CA ILE A 108 -6.36 -2.79 -17.32
C ILE A 108 -7.86 -2.85 -17.60
N ASN A 109 -8.52 -3.91 -17.12
CA ASN A 109 -9.97 -3.97 -17.18
C ASN A 109 -10.61 -3.15 -16.05
N TRP A 110 -10.85 -1.86 -16.32
CA TRP A 110 -11.42 -0.90 -15.38
C TRP A 110 -12.84 -1.21 -14.92
N SER A 111 -13.62 -1.97 -15.70
CA SER A 111 -14.96 -2.40 -15.30
C SER A 111 -14.93 -3.17 -13.97
N ARG A 112 -13.88 -3.97 -13.75
CA ARG A 112 -13.69 -4.82 -12.57
C ARG A 112 -13.01 -4.12 -11.39
N TYR A 113 -12.48 -2.92 -11.61
CA TYR A 113 -11.87 -2.15 -10.52
C TYR A 113 -12.94 -1.68 -9.54
N ASN A 114 -12.76 -1.94 -8.25
CA ASN A 114 -13.64 -1.42 -7.22
C ASN A 114 -13.17 0.00 -6.83
N CYS A 115 -13.90 1.03 -7.27
CA CYS A 115 -13.56 2.42 -6.94
C CYS A 115 -13.45 2.64 -5.43
N MET A 116 -12.58 3.57 -5.02
CA MET A 116 -12.33 3.93 -3.62
C MET A 116 -11.71 2.80 -2.78
N THR A 117 -11.23 1.72 -3.41
CA THR A 117 -10.51 0.64 -2.69
C THR A 117 -9.01 0.85 -2.62
N LEU A 118 -8.45 1.71 -3.48
CA LEU A 118 -7.05 2.11 -3.47
C LEU A 118 -6.92 3.57 -3.03
N ALA A 119 -5.87 3.85 -2.26
CA ALA A 119 -5.51 5.23 -1.90
C ALA A 119 -4.96 5.98 -3.13
N LEU A 120 -4.91 7.31 -3.04
CA LEU A 120 -4.38 8.19 -4.09
C LEU A 120 -5.05 8.03 -5.47
N GLU A 121 -6.31 7.59 -5.51
CA GLU A 121 -7.06 7.37 -6.75
C GLU A 121 -7.11 8.66 -7.60
N PRO A 122 -6.51 8.68 -8.81
CA PRO A 122 -6.55 9.83 -9.69
C PRO A 122 -7.96 10.12 -10.21
N ALA A 123 -8.25 11.39 -10.49
CA ALA A 123 -9.56 11.83 -10.97
C ALA A 123 -10.00 11.11 -12.27
N TRP A 124 -9.06 10.78 -13.16
CA TRP A 124 -9.36 10.12 -14.43
C TRP A 124 -9.95 8.72 -14.27
N VAL A 125 -9.69 8.02 -13.16
CA VAL A 125 -10.19 6.65 -12.91
C VAL A 125 -11.71 6.63 -12.87
N ARG A 126 -12.33 7.72 -12.41
CA ARG A 126 -13.79 7.86 -12.39
C ARG A 126 -14.38 8.02 -13.78
N CYS A 127 -13.66 8.65 -14.70
CA CYS A 127 -14.10 8.82 -16.09
C CYS A 127 -14.17 7.48 -16.84
N GLU A 128 -13.23 6.56 -16.56
CA GLU A 128 -13.21 5.21 -17.17
C GLU A 128 -14.40 4.33 -16.73
N LYS A 129 -15.03 4.64 -15.59
CA LYS A 129 -16.20 3.93 -15.06
C LYS A 129 -17.53 4.41 -15.63
N ILE A 130 -17.59 5.64 -16.14
CA ILE A 130 -18.83 6.25 -16.65
C ILE A 130 -19.12 5.80 -18.10
N LEU A 131 -18.13 5.23 -18.79
CA LEU A 131 -18.22 4.83 -20.20
C LEU A 131 -18.69 3.38 -20.42
N ILE A 132 -19.30 2.74 -19.42
CA ILE A 132 -19.86 1.38 -19.48
C ILE A 132 -21.33 1.43 -19.09
#